data_AF-A0A8S9WBF3-F1
#
_entry.id   AF-A0A8S9WBF3-F1
#
_cell.length_a   1.000
_cell.length_b   1.000
_cell.length_c   1.000
_cell.angle_alpha   90.00
_cell.angle_beta   90.00
_cell.angle_gamma   90.00
#
_symmetry.space_group_name_H-M   'P 1'
#
loop_
_entity.id
_entity.type
_entity.pdbx_description
1 polymer ?
#
loop_
_entity_poly.entity_id
_entity_poly.type
_entity_poly.pdbx_seq_one_letter_code
_entity_poly.pdbx_strand_id
1 'polypeptide(L)'
;MEKNLDTLIEELGHIHQDFKHIPADMVEVGDWIRWKCMYGCKAYGKHLGCPPYVPSPEETRKRIKCYEEAIVARLVAKPNLGVPPAHIHHFLWDAIKELHDTMFEFERHAFLSGYYKAFAMGALPCSYCKDCLPERAGFVLDQASKQFCEHPHKVRPSMEACGIDAFKTVRNAGYEVEVLTSQHEKITFFGLLLLE
;
A
#
# COMPACT_ATOMS: atom_id res chain seq x y z
N MET A 1 10.08 21.75 13.98
CA MET A 1 9.04 21.69 15.02
C MET A 1 7.93 20.86 14.42
N GLU A 2 7.55 19.78 15.09
CA GLU A 2 6.47 18.90 14.63
C GLU A 2 5.15 19.68 14.60
N LYS A 3 4.42 19.58 13.49
CA LYS A 3 3.09 20.17 13.38
C LYS A 3 2.09 19.35 14.17
N ASN A 4 1.10 20.00 14.78
CA ASN A 4 0.00 19.30 15.40
C ASN A 4 -0.77 18.43 14.37
N LEU A 5 -1.31 17.29 14.82
CA LEU A 5 -1.97 16.29 13.98
C LEU A 5 -3.15 16.85 13.20
N ASP A 6 -3.95 17.74 13.78
CA ASP A 6 -5.10 18.35 13.10
C ASP A 6 -4.65 19.18 11.89
N THR A 7 -3.55 19.92 12.04
CA THR A 7 -2.94 20.69 10.94
C THR A 7 -2.37 19.76 9.87
N LEU A 8 -1.71 18.66 10.26
CA LEU A 8 -1.23 17.68 9.29
C LEU A 8 -2.41 17.09 8.49
N ILE A 9 -3.48 16.68 9.18
CA ILE A 9 -4.69 16.09 8.56
C ILE A 9 -5.32 17.07 7.57
N GLU A 10 -5.46 18.35 7.93
CA GLU A 10 -5.96 19.38 7.02
C GLU A 10 -5.09 19.48 5.75
N GLU A 11 -3.77 19.52 5.91
CA GLU A 11 -2.83 19.64 4.79
C GLU A 11 -2.80 18.39 3.90
N LEU A 12 -2.91 17.18 4.48
CA LEU A 12 -3.07 15.93 3.71
C LEU A 12 -4.34 15.97 2.85
N GLY A 13 -5.40 16.66 3.31
CA GLY A 13 -6.62 16.91 2.56
C GLY A 13 -6.42 17.69 1.26
N HIS A 14 -5.35 18.46 1.13
CA HIS A 14 -4.98 19.12 -0.13
C HIS A 14 -4.32 18.16 -1.13
N ILE A 15 -3.73 17.05 -0.65
CA ILE A 15 -3.15 16.01 -1.49
C ILE A 15 -4.24 15.02 -1.94
N HIS A 16 -5.07 14.56 -1.01
CA HIS A 16 -6.21 13.68 -1.28
C HIS A 16 -7.26 13.80 -0.17
N GLN A 17 -8.54 13.93 -0.52
CA GLN A 17 -9.60 14.28 0.43
C GLN A 17 -10.30 13.08 1.09
N ASP A 18 -10.29 11.91 0.44
CA ASP A 18 -11.03 10.74 0.94
C ASP A 18 -10.12 9.86 1.77
N PHE A 19 -9.99 10.19 3.04
CA PHE A 19 -9.30 9.38 4.03
C PHE A 19 -9.97 9.46 5.40
N LYS A 20 -9.59 8.55 6.28
CA LYS A 20 -9.99 8.55 7.69
C LYS A 20 -8.80 8.36 8.59
N HIS A 21 -8.86 9.01 9.75
CA HIS A 21 -7.89 8.87 10.84
C HIS A 21 -8.38 7.83 11.85
N ILE A 22 -7.48 6.94 12.27
CA ILE A 22 -7.70 5.92 13.30
C ILE A 22 -6.46 5.80 14.19
N PRO A 23 -6.59 5.33 15.44
CA PRO A 23 -5.45 4.85 16.21
C PRO A 23 -4.73 3.71 15.49
N ALA A 24 -3.40 3.66 15.58
CA ALA A 24 -2.59 2.65 14.89
C ALA A 24 -2.89 1.21 15.38
N ASP A 25 -3.37 1.05 16.61
CA ASP A 25 -3.75 -0.26 17.18
C ASP A 25 -5.03 -0.87 16.55
N MET A 26 -5.76 -0.08 15.74
CA MET A 26 -6.87 -0.56 14.93
C MET A 26 -6.42 -1.20 13.61
N VAL A 27 -5.13 -1.17 13.28
CA VAL A 27 -4.55 -1.85 12.10
C VAL A 27 -4.33 -3.33 12.40
N GLU A 28 -4.96 -4.18 11.59
CA GLU A 28 -5.06 -5.62 11.86
C GLU A 28 -4.12 -6.42 10.98
N VAL A 29 -3.41 -7.39 11.57
CA VAL A 29 -2.41 -8.21 10.87
C VAL A 29 -2.75 -9.69 11.00
N GLY A 30 -2.95 -10.35 9.87
CA GLY A 30 -3.31 -11.76 9.79
C GLY A 30 -2.23 -12.62 9.13
N ASP A 31 -1.83 -13.72 9.77
CA ASP A 31 -0.82 -14.63 9.18
C ASP A 31 -1.34 -15.29 7.89
N TRP A 32 -2.65 -15.52 7.83
CA TRP A 32 -3.34 -16.07 6.67
C TRP A 32 -3.26 -15.16 5.42
N ILE A 33 -3.02 -13.86 5.60
CA ILE A 33 -2.85 -12.93 4.48
C ILE A 33 -1.63 -13.32 3.63
N ARG A 34 -0.52 -13.73 4.28
CA ARG A 34 0.66 -14.20 3.56
C ARG A 34 0.36 -15.43 2.71
N TRP A 35 -0.54 -16.31 3.16
CA TRP A 35 -0.98 -17.48 2.40
C TRP A 35 -1.77 -17.08 1.16
N LYS A 36 -2.64 -16.05 1.27
CA LYS A 36 -3.34 -15.49 0.11
C LYS A 36 -2.36 -14.92 -0.92
N CYS A 37 -1.29 -14.25 -0.48
CA CYS A 37 -0.23 -13.83 -1.40
C CYS A 37 0.45 -15.04 -2.06
N MET A 38 0.93 -16.02 -1.28
CA MET A 38 1.71 -17.16 -1.79
C MET A 38 0.92 -18.05 -2.76
N TYR A 39 -0.36 -18.30 -2.48
CA TYR A 39 -1.15 -19.31 -3.20
C TYR A 39 -2.28 -18.71 -4.04
N GLY A 40 -2.61 -17.43 -3.86
CA GLY A 40 -3.72 -16.77 -4.56
C GLY A 40 -3.31 -15.63 -5.48
N CYS A 41 -2.10 -15.08 -5.35
CA CYS A 41 -1.68 -13.91 -6.11
C CYS A 41 -0.70 -14.27 -7.24
N LYS A 42 -1.05 -13.94 -8.48
CA LYS A 42 -0.17 -14.12 -9.66
C LYS A 42 1.08 -13.23 -9.65
N ALA A 43 1.16 -12.27 -8.72
CA ALA A 43 2.27 -11.34 -8.57
C ALA A 43 3.22 -11.68 -7.40
N TYR A 44 2.98 -12.79 -6.68
CA TYR A 44 3.90 -13.24 -5.64
C TYR A 44 5.32 -13.43 -6.20
N GLY A 45 6.32 -12.84 -5.53
CA GLY A 45 7.72 -12.90 -5.95
C GLY A 45 8.10 -12.01 -7.14
N LYS A 46 7.15 -11.29 -7.75
CA LYS A 46 7.40 -10.52 -9.00
C LYS A 46 7.79 -9.06 -8.78
N HIS A 47 7.37 -8.44 -7.68
CA HIS A 47 7.65 -7.02 -7.40
C HIS A 47 8.39 -6.86 -6.07
N LEU A 48 9.34 -5.92 -6.00
CA LEU A 48 10.08 -5.63 -4.76
C LEU A 48 9.21 -5.11 -3.59
N GLY A 49 8.02 -4.58 -3.90
CA GLY A 49 7.00 -4.21 -2.93
C GLY A 49 6.08 -5.37 -2.51
N CYS A 50 6.37 -6.60 -2.95
CA CYS A 50 5.62 -7.80 -2.61
C CYS A 50 6.50 -8.84 -1.89
N PRO A 51 5.89 -9.80 -1.19
CA PRO A 51 6.60 -10.96 -0.66
C PRO A 51 7.39 -11.71 -1.74
N PRO A 52 8.56 -12.28 -1.41
CA PRO A 52 9.18 -12.35 -0.07
C PRO A 52 10.05 -11.13 0.30
N TYR A 53 10.03 -10.04 -0.48
CA TYR A 53 10.96 -8.91 -0.30
C TYR A 53 10.48 -7.86 0.69
N VAL A 54 9.36 -8.09 1.37
CA VAL A 54 8.74 -7.18 2.33
C VAL A 54 8.56 -7.88 3.68
N PRO A 55 8.31 -7.13 4.77
CA PRO A 55 8.18 -7.69 6.10
C PRO A 55 7.17 -8.84 6.16
N SER A 56 7.48 -9.84 6.98
CA SER A 56 6.55 -10.89 7.39
C SER A 56 5.42 -10.30 8.26
N PRO A 57 4.28 -11.01 8.39
CA PRO A 57 3.23 -10.59 9.31
C PRO A 57 3.72 -10.35 10.75
N GLU A 58 4.66 -11.16 11.25
CA GLU A 58 5.26 -10.97 12.57
C GLU A 58 6.06 -9.66 12.66
N GLU A 59 6.91 -9.38 11.67
CA GLU A 59 7.66 -8.12 11.61
C GLU A 59 6.73 -6.91 11.48
N THR A 60 5.66 -7.02 10.70
CA THR A 60 4.64 -5.97 10.55
C THR A 60 3.94 -5.67 11.88
N ARG A 61 3.56 -6.68 12.67
CA ARG A 61 2.99 -6.47 14.02
C ARG A 61 3.94 -5.71 14.93
N LYS A 62 5.23 -6.07 14.91
CA LYS A 62 6.25 -5.38 15.71
C LYS A 62 6.40 -3.92 15.29
N ARG A 63 6.34 -3.64 13.98
CA ARG A 63 6.42 -2.28 13.43
C ARG A 63 5.22 -1.42 13.80
N ILE A 64 4.00 -1.92 13.65
CA ILE A 64 2.77 -1.16 13.96
C ILE A 64 2.79 -0.65 15.42
N LYS A 65 3.33 -1.43 16.35
CA LYS A 65 3.48 -1.02 17.76
C LYS A 65 4.42 0.18 18.01
N CYS A 66 5.16 0.62 16.99
CA CYS A 66 6.02 1.81 17.07
C CYS A 66 5.32 3.10 16.62
N TYR A 67 4.03 3.02 16.30
CA TYR A 67 3.18 4.09 15.79
C TYR A 67 1.97 4.28 16.71
N GLU A 68 1.46 5.50 16.78
CA GLU A 68 0.29 5.87 17.61
C GLU A 68 -0.94 6.10 16.74
N GLU A 69 -0.73 6.67 15.54
CA GLU A 69 -1.80 7.11 14.66
C GLU A 69 -1.69 6.49 13.26
N ALA A 70 -2.81 6.37 12.56
CA ALA A 70 -2.85 5.92 11.18
C ALA A 70 -3.90 6.66 10.34
N ILE A 71 -3.58 6.89 9.07
CA ILE A 71 -4.49 7.42 8.06
C ILE A 71 -4.79 6.34 7.03
N VAL A 72 -6.07 6.03 6.83
CA VAL A 72 -6.58 5.11 5.82
C VAL A 72 -7.16 5.91 4.66
N ALA A 73 -6.46 5.96 3.53
CA ALA A 73 -6.89 6.70 2.34
C ALA A 73 -7.63 5.80 1.36
N ARG A 74 -8.81 6.21 0.90
CA ARG A 74 -9.64 5.48 -0.07
C ARG A 74 -9.50 6.09 -1.46
N LEU A 75 -9.23 5.28 -2.46
CA LEU A 75 -9.18 5.70 -3.86
C LEU A 75 -10.12 4.85 -4.71
N VAL A 76 -10.99 5.50 -5.47
CA VAL A 76 -11.84 4.82 -6.46
C VAL A 76 -11.02 4.57 -7.71
N ALA A 77 -10.79 3.30 -8.05
CA ALA A 77 -9.94 2.96 -9.18
C ALA A 77 -10.63 3.28 -10.51
N LYS A 78 -9.90 3.93 -11.40
CA LYS A 78 -10.30 4.12 -12.81
C LYS A 78 -9.59 3.08 -13.67
N PRO A 79 -10.31 2.10 -14.21
CA PRO A 79 -9.67 1.05 -14.97
C PRO A 79 -9.31 1.48 -16.39
N ASN A 80 -8.28 0.84 -16.94
CA ASN A 80 -7.86 0.92 -18.32
C ASN A 80 -8.74 0.04 -19.19
N LEU A 81 -9.83 0.61 -19.72
CA LEU A 81 -10.86 -0.13 -20.47
C LEU A 81 -10.35 -0.83 -21.75
N GLY A 82 -9.16 -0.46 -22.24
CA GLY A 82 -8.48 -1.16 -23.34
C GLY A 82 -7.81 -2.47 -22.94
N VAL A 83 -7.77 -2.80 -21.64
CA VAL A 83 -7.19 -4.03 -21.10
C VAL A 83 -8.31 -4.93 -20.56
N PRO A 84 -8.31 -6.25 -20.84
CA PRO A 84 -9.32 -7.14 -20.27
C PRO A 84 -9.23 -7.22 -18.73
N PRO A 85 -10.35 -7.22 -17.99
CA PRO A 85 -10.34 -7.29 -16.52
C PRO A 85 -9.61 -8.52 -15.93
N ALA A 86 -9.53 -9.62 -16.70
CA ALA A 86 -8.77 -10.81 -16.33
C ALA A 86 -7.26 -10.54 -16.13
N HIS A 87 -6.74 -9.46 -16.71
CA HIS A 87 -5.38 -8.95 -16.51
C HIS A 87 -5.38 -7.81 -15.48
N ILE A 88 -5.91 -8.08 -14.29
CA ILE A 88 -6.26 -7.08 -13.26
C ILE A 88 -5.17 -6.03 -12.98
N HIS A 89 -3.89 -6.42 -12.96
CA HIS A 89 -2.79 -5.48 -12.71
C HIS A 89 -2.62 -4.45 -13.83
N HIS A 90 -2.70 -4.88 -15.09
CA HIS A 90 -2.64 -3.96 -16.24
C HIS A 90 -3.96 -3.21 -16.45
N PHE A 91 -5.08 -3.86 -16.12
CA PHE A 91 -6.40 -3.24 -16.10
C PHE A 91 -6.50 -2.09 -15.10
N LEU A 92 -5.72 -2.13 -14.03
CA LEU A 92 -5.72 -1.10 -12.98
C LEU A 92 -4.40 -0.33 -12.91
N TRP A 93 -3.55 -0.44 -13.92
CA TRP A 93 -2.16 0.02 -13.88
C TRP A 93 -2.02 1.46 -13.39
N ASP A 94 -2.77 2.37 -14.03
CA ASP A 94 -2.70 3.80 -13.75
C ASP A 94 -3.33 4.16 -12.40
N ALA A 95 -4.42 3.48 -12.01
CA ALA A 95 -5.04 3.67 -10.70
C ALA A 95 -4.15 3.16 -9.55
N ILE A 96 -3.40 2.06 -9.77
CA ILE A 96 -2.40 1.58 -8.80
C ILE A 96 -1.28 2.61 -8.68
N LYS A 97 -0.78 3.11 -9.80
CA LYS A 97 0.26 4.14 -9.80
C LYS A 97 -0.21 5.42 -9.10
N GLU A 98 -1.45 5.86 -9.35
CA GLU A 98 -2.08 7.01 -8.69
C GLU A 98 -2.09 6.83 -7.18
N LEU A 99 -2.58 5.69 -6.68
CA LEU A 99 -2.57 5.38 -5.25
C LEU A 99 -1.16 5.41 -4.67
N HIS A 100 -0.17 4.77 -5.31
CA HIS A 100 1.20 4.74 -4.80
C HIS A 100 1.84 6.13 -4.78
N ASP A 101 1.58 6.97 -5.80
CA ASP A 101 2.04 8.37 -5.81
C ASP A 101 1.35 9.19 -4.70
N THR A 102 0.03 9.04 -4.50
CA THR A 102 -0.70 9.70 -3.40
C THR A 102 -0.13 9.31 -2.03
N MET A 103 0.09 8.01 -1.80
CA MET A 103 0.62 7.52 -0.54
C MET A 103 2.08 7.95 -0.30
N PHE A 104 2.89 8.03 -1.36
CA PHE A 104 4.24 8.60 -1.28
C PHE A 104 4.21 10.09 -0.90
N GLU A 105 3.32 10.89 -1.50
CA GLU A 105 3.20 12.31 -1.14
C GLU A 105 2.65 12.50 0.27
N PHE A 106 1.74 11.66 0.74
CA PHE A 106 1.30 11.62 2.14
C PHE A 106 2.48 11.40 3.09
N GLU A 107 3.29 10.38 2.85
CA GLU A 107 4.47 10.10 3.66
C GLU A 107 5.47 11.25 3.64
N ARG A 108 5.79 11.77 2.44
CA ARG A 108 6.72 12.88 2.25
C ARG A 108 6.24 14.12 3.01
N HIS A 109 4.97 14.46 2.91
CA HIS A 109 4.40 15.64 3.57
C HIS A 109 4.37 15.49 5.09
N ALA A 110 3.98 14.32 5.60
CA ALA A 110 4.03 14.03 7.03
C ALA A 110 5.46 14.12 7.59
N PHE A 111 6.43 13.51 6.88
CA PHE A 111 7.85 13.57 7.25
C PHE A 111 8.37 15.02 7.31
N LEU A 112 8.07 15.83 6.27
CA LEU A 112 8.47 17.25 6.24
C LEU A 112 7.74 18.11 7.28
N SER A 113 6.61 17.62 7.80
CA SER A 113 5.85 18.25 8.89
C SER A 113 6.34 17.84 10.29
N GLY A 114 7.35 16.98 10.38
CA GLY A 114 8.01 16.58 11.62
C GLY A 114 7.68 15.18 12.12
N TYR A 115 6.77 14.45 11.47
CA TYR A 115 6.45 13.05 11.76
C TYR A 115 7.53 12.15 11.16
N TYR A 116 8.70 12.10 11.79
CA TYR A 116 9.90 11.53 11.18
C TYR A 116 9.83 10.00 11.03
N LYS A 117 8.95 9.31 11.79
CA LYS A 117 8.67 7.88 11.60
C LYS A 117 7.71 7.57 10.46
N ALA A 118 7.08 8.59 9.84
CA ALA A 118 6.01 8.41 8.85
C ALA A 118 6.35 7.33 7.82
N PHE A 119 5.42 6.38 7.63
CA PHE A 119 5.61 5.29 6.67
C PHE A 119 4.29 4.93 6.00
N ALA A 120 4.27 5.03 4.67
CA ALA A 120 3.11 4.72 3.87
C ALA A 120 3.18 3.31 3.26
N MET A 121 1.99 2.75 3.02
CA MET A 121 1.76 1.50 2.31
C MET A 121 0.63 1.73 1.29
N GLY A 122 0.78 1.12 0.11
CA GLY A 122 -0.23 1.16 -0.94
C GLY A 122 -1.16 -0.06 -0.91
N ALA A 123 -1.76 -0.33 -2.05
CA ALA A 123 -2.44 -1.57 -2.39
C ALA A 123 -1.88 -2.11 -3.71
N LEU A 124 -1.99 -3.43 -3.91
CA LEU A 124 -1.57 -4.12 -5.14
C LEU A 124 -0.07 -3.99 -5.45
N PRO A 125 0.45 -4.81 -6.38
CA PRO A 125 1.84 -4.71 -6.81
C PRO A 125 2.15 -3.37 -7.50
N CYS A 126 3.31 -2.79 -7.20
CA CYS A 126 3.77 -1.53 -7.76
C CYS A 126 3.76 -1.49 -9.31
N SER A 127 3.30 -0.37 -9.87
CA SER A 127 3.15 -0.12 -11.33
C SER A 127 4.10 0.97 -11.87
N TYR A 128 5.24 1.24 -11.22
CA TYR A 128 6.17 2.28 -11.67
C TYR A 128 7.02 1.86 -12.88
N CYS A 129 7.41 0.58 -12.97
CA CYS A 129 8.19 0.03 -14.07
C CYS A 129 7.33 -0.90 -14.92
N LYS A 130 7.63 -1.02 -16.22
CA LYS A 130 7.00 -2.01 -17.11
C LYS A 130 7.20 -3.45 -16.61
N ASP A 131 8.41 -3.74 -16.15
CA ASP A 131 8.83 -5.00 -15.54
C ASP A 131 9.70 -4.68 -14.32
N CYS A 132 9.40 -5.32 -13.18
CA CYS A 132 10.18 -5.16 -11.97
C CYS A 132 11.42 -6.06 -12.00
N LEU A 133 12.45 -5.73 -11.21
CA LEU A 133 13.71 -6.49 -11.16
C LEU A 133 13.52 -8.01 -11.02
N PRO A 134 12.63 -8.53 -10.15
CA PRO A 134 12.44 -9.98 -10.02
C PRO A 134 11.91 -10.68 -11.29
N GLU A 135 11.29 -9.94 -12.22
CA GLU A 135 10.75 -10.47 -13.47
C GLU A 135 11.78 -10.46 -14.60
N ARG A 136 12.93 -9.80 -14.43
CA ARG A 136 13.96 -9.69 -15.46
C ARG A 136 14.70 -11.01 -15.62
N ALA A 137 14.84 -11.45 -16.87
CA ALA A 137 15.54 -12.68 -17.20
C ALA A 137 16.99 -12.65 -16.69
N GLY A 138 17.38 -13.70 -15.95
CA GLY A 138 18.72 -13.82 -15.38
C GLY A 138 18.98 -12.98 -14.13
N PHE A 139 17.97 -12.27 -13.60
CA PHE A 139 18.13 -11.52 -12.35
C PHE A 139 18.08 -12.48 -11.14
N VAL A 140 19.14 -12.48 -10.34
CA VAL A 140 19.22 -13.23 -9.09
C VAL A 140 19.03 -12.26 -7.93
N LEU A 141 17.96 -12.45 -7.16
CA LEU A 141 17.66 -11.60 -6.02
C LEU A 141 18.52 -11.94 -4.82
N ASP A 142 19.16 -10.91 -4.29
CA ASP A 142 19.82 -10.89 -3.00
C ASP A 142 19.32 -9.71 -2.16
N GLN A 143 19.91 -9.49 -0.98
CA GLN A 143 19.53 -8.37 -0.12
C GLN A 143 19.85 -7.00 -0.75
N ALA A 144 20.91 -6.92 -1.54
CA ALA A 144 21.36 -5.68 -2.16
C ALA A 144 20.48 -5.28 -3.36
N SER A 145 19.74 -6.22 -3.93
CA SER A 145 18.94 -6.05 -5.14
C SER A 145 17.95 -4.90 -5.09
N LYS A 146 17.45 -4.52 -3.90
CA LYS A 146 16.58 -3.36 -3.73
C LYS A 146 17.23 -2.04 -4.15
N GLN A 147 18.56 -1.92 -4.05
CA GLN A 147 19.30 -0.72 -4.44
C GLN A 147 19.21 -0.44 -5.95
N PHE A 148 18.92 -1.47 -6.75
CA PHE A 148 18.82 -1.36 -8.20
C PHE A 148 17.39 -1.05 -8.67
N CYS A 149 16.43 -0.92 -7.75
CA CYS A 149 15.10 -0.45 -8.12
C CYS A 149 15.23 0.91 -8.82
N GLU A 150 14.50 1.12 -9.91
CA GLU A 150 14.52 2.39 -10.65
C GLU A 150 13.75 3.51 -9.90
N HIS A 151 12.96 3.14 -8.89
CA HIS A 151 12.16 4.06 -8.08
C HIS A 151 12.31 3.79 -6.56
N PRO A 152 13.55 3.69 -6.03
CA PRO A 152 13.77 3.24 -4.65
C PRO A 152 13.25 4.26 -3.63
N HIS A 153 13.18 5.54 -4.03
CA HIS A 153 12.66 6.63 -3.21
C HIS A 153 11.13 6.58 -3.08
N LYS A 154 10.41 6.07 -4.10
CA LYS A 154 8.94 6.03 -4.12
C LYS A 154 8.35 4.71 -3.69
N VAL A 155 8.98 3.59 -4.02
CA VAL A 155 8.37 2.27 -3.83
C VAL A 155 8.05 2.03 -2.36
N ARG A 156 6.78 1.72 -2.07
CA ARG A 156 6.31 1.26 -0.76
C ARG A 156 5.63 -0.09 -0.93
N PRO A 157 5.70 -0.98 0.09
CA PRO A 157 4.96 -2.22 0.04
C PRO A 157 3.45 -1.94 0.10
N SER A 158 2.64 -2.89 -0.37
CA SER A 158 1.19 -2.83 -0.12
C SER A 158 0.81 -3.35 1.26
N MET A 159 -0.36 -2.97 1.76
CA MET A 159 -0.90 -3.43 3.04
C MET A 159 -0.92 -4.97 3.10
N GLU A 160 -1.52 -5.61 2.10
CA GLU A 160 -1.64 -7.07 2.02
C GLU A 160 -0.28 -7.76 1.85
N ALA A 161 0.67 -7.11 1.15
CA ALA A 161 2.02 -7.62 1.03
C ALA A 161 2.72 -7.74 2.40
N CYS A 162 2.47 -6.78 3.30
CA CYS A 162 2.95 -6.76 4.67
C CYS A 162 2.12 -7.65 5.63
N GLY A 163 1.08 -8.34 5.16
CA GLY A 163 0.25 -9.19 6.01
C GLY A 163 -0.87 -8.44 6.75
N ILE A 164 -1.12 -7.17 6.42
CA ILE A 164 -2.24 -6.41 6.97
C ILE A 164 -3.54 -6.95 6.38
N ASP A 165 -4.51 -7.25 7.25
CA ASP A 165 -5.88 -7.55 6.88
C ASP A 165 -6.57 -6.24 6.49
N ALA A 166 -6.52 -5.93 5.19
CA ALA A 166 -7.09 -4.71 4.64
C ALA A 166 -8.60 -4.63 4.92
N PHE A 167 -9.35 -5.73 4.83
CA PHE A 167 -10.79 -5.72 5.07
C PHE A 167 -11.11 -5.35 6.51
N LYS A 168 -10.48 -6.00 7.48
CA LYS A 168 -10.72 -5.71 8.89
C LYS A 168 -10.24 -4.30 9.25
N THR A 169 -9.06 -3.89 8.77
CA THR A 169 -8.49 -2.56 9.03
C THR A 169 -9.38 -1.43 8.51
N VAL A 170 -9.84 -1.50 7.25
CA VAL A 170 -10.67 -0.43 6.69
C VAL A 170 -12.08 -0.41 7.31
N ARG A 171 -12.60 -1.57 7.74
CA ARG A 171 -13.84 -1.66 8.52
C ARG A 171 -13.69 -1.05 9.90
N ASN A 172 -12.54 -1.21 10.56
CA ASN A 172 -12.24 -0.53 11.82
C ASN A 172 -12.20 0.99 11.64
N ALA A 173 -11.72 1.48 10.48
CA ALA A 173 -11.87 2.89 10.09
C ALA A 173 -13.30 3.30 9.71
N GLY A 174 -14.27 2.38 9.76
CA GLY A 174 -15.67 2.65 9.43
C GLY A 174 -15.95 2.79 7.94
N TYR A 175 -15.08 2.29 7.06
CA TYR A 175 -15.43 2.11 5.65
C TYR A 175 -16.22 0.82 5.47
N GLU A 176 -17.24 0.87 4.61
CA GLU A 176 -17.93 -0.32 4.14
C GLU A 176 -17.17 -0.89 2.95
N VAL A 177 -16.76 -2.15 3.06
CA VAL A 177 -16.07 -2.87 1.99
C VAL A 177 -16.59 -4.31 1.96
N GLU A 178 -16.88 -4.78 0.75
CA GLU A 178 -17.32 -6.14 0.50
C GLU A 178 -16.49 -6.79 -0.61
N VAL A 179 -16.48 -8.11 -0.62
CA VAL A 179 -15.81 -8.87 -1.68
C VAL A 179 -16.61 -8.72 -2.95
N LEU A 180 -15.98 -8.21 -4.00
CA LEU A 180 -16.60 -8.07 -5.32
C LEU A 180 -16.88 -9.45 -5.93
N THR A 181 -18.01 -9.58 -6.60
CA THR A 181 -18.49 -10.81 -7.22
C THR A 181 -18.40 -10.79 -8.75
N SER A 182 -18.15 -9.63 -9.35
CA SER A 182 -18.01 -9.40 -10.78
C SER A 182 -16.85 -8.45 -11.08
N GLN A 183 -16.15 -8.74 -12.17
CA GLN A 183 -15.03 -7.94 -12.69
C GLN A 183 -15.46 -6.56 -13.24
N HIS A 184 -16.76 -6.28 -13.30
CA HIS A 184 -17.32 -5.00 -13.73
C HIS A 184 -17.78 -4.14 -12.55
N GLU A 185 -17.72 -4.66 -11.32
CA GLU A 185 -18.00 -3.87 -10.13
C GLU A 185 -16.91 -2.82 -9.90
N LYS A 186 -17.30 -1.73 -9.25
CA LYS A 186 -16.41 -0.62 -8.96
C LYS A 186 -15.33 -1.06 -7.97
N ILE A 187 -14.08 -1.00 -8.40
CA ILE A 187 -12.93 -1.33 -7.57
C ILE A 187 -12.50 -0.11 -6.75
N THR A 188 -12.21 -0.34 -5.48
CA THR A 188 -11.75 0.68 -4.53
C THR A 188 -10.45 0.18 -3.90
N PHE A 189 -9.45 1.06 -3.84
CA PHE A 189 -8.20 0.81 -3.16
C PHE A 189 -8.13 1.54 -1.84
N PHE A 190 -7.31 0.99 -0.95
CA PHE A 190 -7.00 1.61 0.33
C PHE A 190 -5.49 1.66 0.51
N GLY A 191 -4.98 2.82 0.89
CA GLY A 191 -3.61 3.01 1.36
C GLY A 191 -3.60 3.28 2.87
N LEU A 192 -2.45 3.05 3.50
CA LEU A 192 -2.25 3.24 4.93
C LEU A 192 -1.01 4.10 5.15
N LEU A 193 -1.13 5.19 5.90
CA LEU A 193 -0.02 5.96 6.42
C LEU A 193 0.05 5.74 7.93
N LEU A 194 1.22 5.32 8.43
CA LEU A 194 1.49 5.18 9.86
C LEU A 194 2.23 6.42 10.36
N LEU A 195 1.81 6.94 11.52
CA LEU A 195 2.32 8.15 12.16
C LEU A 195 2.61 7.86 13.64
N GLU A 196 3.64 8.51 14.16
CA GLU A 196 3.99 8.45 15.59
C GLU A 196 3.17 9.43 16.42
#